data_AF-X1QPK4-F1
#
_entry.id   AF-X1QPK4-F1
#
_cell.length_a   1.000
_cell.length_b   1.000
_cell.length_c   1.000
_cell.angle_alpha   90.00
_cell.angle_beta   90.00
_cell.angle_gamma   90.00
#
_symmetry.space_group_name_H-M   'P 1'
#
loop_
_entity.id
_entity.type
_entity.pdbx_description
1 polymer ?
#
loop_
_entity_poly.entity_id
_entity_poly.type
_entity_poly.pdbx_seq_one_letter_code
_entity_poly.pdbx_strand_id
1 'polypeptide(L)'
;AETYNRAFHSLEAIAIAVGAGPPSPAIGLWMFGICDPAMGASTTVMVLPNLAGFRDDLFNNEFYIEVIHNFNNVGFPPESEIRQVTDYVGATGTFTCNAFTANVEANDLVCVIHHSLITPGLQVLSTITNAIFNIVNAMLVTTETGGTLTTTGALQDLYIN
;
A
#
# COMPACT_ATOMS: atom_id res chain seq x y z
N ALA A 1 -17.93 4.42 54.19
CA ALA A 1 -18.32 3.75 52.93
C ALA A 1 -17.97 4.71 51.81
N GLU A 2 -16.99 4.37 50.96
CA GLU A 2 -16.69 5.19 49.79
C GLU A 2 -17.87 5.16 48.83
N THR A 3 -18.40 6.34 48.51
CA THR A 3 -19.54 6.50 47.62
C THR A 3 -19.07 6.30 46.19
N TYR A 4 -19.66 5.34 45.47
CA TYR A 4 -19.38 5.12 44.05
C TYR A 4 -19.70 6.39 43.24
N ASN A 5 -18.67 7.00 42.64
CA ASN A 5 -18.82 8.14 41.76
C ASN A 5 -18.64 7.70 40.30
N ARG A 6 -19.73 7.71 39.53
CA ARG A 6 -19.72 7.32 38.11
C ARG A 6 -18.75 8.15 37.27
N ALA A 7 -18.44 9.39 37.65
CA ALA A 7 -17.50 10.24 36.91
C ALA A 7 -16.04 9.77 36.99
N PHE A 8 -15.68 8.94 37.99
CA PHE A 8 -14.30 8.47 38.20
C PHE A 8 -14.18 6.94 38.24
N HIS A 9 -15.27 6.23 38.57
CA HIS A 9 -15.28 4.78 38.78
C HIS A 9 -16.09 4.03 37.71
N SER A 10 -16.55 4.69 36.65
CA SER A 10 -17.09 4.00 35.48
C SER A 10 -15.95 3.45 34.62
N LEU A 11 -16.22 2.36 33.91
CA LEU A 11 -15.29 1.82 32.90
C LEU A 11 -14.97 2.85 31.82
N GLU A 12 -15.94 3.71 31.47
CA GLU A 12 -15.76 4.82 30.55
C GLU A 12 -14.77 5.87 31.08
N ALA A 13 -14.87 6.25 32.36
CA ALA A 13 -13.95 7.18 32.99
C ALA A 13 -12.53 6.61 33.13
N ILE A 14 -12.42 5.31 33.42
CA ILE A 14 -11.14 4.59 33.45
C ILE A 14 -10.53 4.55 32.04
N ALA A 15 -11.31 4.20 31.01
CA ALA A 15 -10.86 4.16 29.62
C ALA A 15 -10.35 5.53 29.12
N ILE A 16 -11.06 6.62 29.46
CA ILE A 16 -10.62 7.99 29.19
C ILE A 16 -9.32 8.31 29.94
N ALA A 17 -9.21 7.93 31.21
CA ALA A 17 -8.04 8.23 32.05
C ALA A 17 -6.77 7.46 31.65
N VAL A 18 -6.90 6.23 31.11
CA VAL A 18 -5.76 5.46 30.58
C VAL A 18 -5.43 5.77 29.12
N GLY A 19 -6.12 6.75 28.50
CA GLY A 19 -5.91 7.07 27.09
C GLY A 19 -6.22 5.89 26.17
N ALA A 20 -7.09 4.97 26.61
CA ALA A 20 -7.62 3.94 25.74
C ALA A 20 -8.55 4.64 24.75
N GLY A 21 -7.97 5.07 23.64
CA GLY A 21 -8.73 5.49 22.46
C GLY A 21 -9.74 4.40 22.06
N PRO A 22 -10.67 4.72 21.15
CA PRO A 22 -11.63 3.73 20.66
C PRO A 22 -10.89 2.43 20.31
N PRO A 23 -11.47 1.25 20.63
CA PRO A 23 -10.80 -0.03 20.42
C PRO A 23 -10.31 -0.05 18.98
N SER A 24 -8.98 -0.19 18.80
CA SER A 24 -8.37 -0.26 17.48
C SER A 24 -9.15 -1.32 16.68
N PRO A 25 -9.60 -1.00 15.45
CA PRO A 25 -10.27 -1.99 14.62
C PRO A 25 -9.42 -3.27 14.56
N ALA A 26 -10.01 -4.46 14.48
CA ALA A 26 -9.20 -5.66 14.30
C ALA A 26 -8.48 -5.56 12.95
N ILE A 27 -7.16 -5.83 12.92
CA ILE A 27 -6.41 -5.84 11.66
C ILE A 27 -6.92 -7.01 10.80
N GLY A 28 -7.57 -6.66 9.69
CA GLY A 28 -8.04 -7.62 8.70
C GLY A 28 -6.98 -7.84 7.62
N LEU A 29 -7.05 -8.98 6.92
CA LEU A 29 -6.30 -9.16 5.66
C LEU A 29 -6.74 -8.16 4.58
N TRP A 30 -7.93 -7.58 4.74
CA TRP A 30 -8.47 -6.50 3.93
C TRP A 30 -9.33 -5.60 4.81
N MET A 31 -9.33 -4.30 4.54
CA MET A 31 -10.08 -3.28 5.29
C MET A 31 -10.55 -2.18 4.35
N PHE A 32 -11.70 -1.58 4.63
CA PHE A 32 -12.19 -0.44 3.87
C PHE A 32 -11.77 0.87 4.53
N GLY A 33 -11.29 1.81 3.72
CA GLY A 33 -11.01 3.18 4.10
C GLY A 33 -11.92 4.15 3.36
N ILE A 34 -12.26 5.26 4.01
CA ILE A 34 -12.91 6.39 3.36
C ILE A 34 -11.98 7.59 3.53
N CYS A 35 -11.62 8.23 2.42
CA CYS A 35 -10.79 9.43 2.42
C CYS A 35 -11.48 10.58 3.16
N ASP A 36 -10.76 11.24 4.06
CA ASP A 36 -11.27 12.35 4.86
C ASP A 36 -11.89 13.44 3.96
N PRO A 37 -13.13 13.90 4.22
CA PRO A 37 -13.75 14.98 3.46
C PRO A 37 -12.95 16.29 3.40
N ALA A 38 -12.02 16.49 4.35
CA ALA A 38 -11.16 17.66 4.45
C ALA A 38 -9.75 17.47 3.87
N MET A 39 -9.40 16.29 3.34
CA MET A 39 -8.06 16.08 2.78
C MET A 39 -7.87 16.82 1.45
N GLY A 40 -6.64 17.27 1.21
CA GLY A 40 -6.25 17.79 -0.10
C GLY A 40 -6.01 16.65 -1.10
N ALA A 41 -6.22 16.94 -2.38
CA ALA A 41 -5.90 16.03 -3.47
C ALA A 41 -4.40 15.66 -3.45
N SER A 42 -4.10 14.36 -3.55
CA SER A 42 -2.73 13.87 -3.47
C SER A 42 -2.54 12.56 -4.24
N THR A 43 -1.36 12.36 -4.82
CA THR A 43 -1.01 11.09 -5.49
C THR A 43 -0.36 10.08 -4.56
N THR A 44 0.04 10.47 -3.34
CA THR A 44 0.84 9.62 -2.44
C THR A 44 0.31 9.57 -1.02
N VAL A 45 -0.53 10.52 -0.59
CA VAL A 45 -0.98 10.65 0.80
C VAL A 45 -2.49 10.57 0.86
N MET A 46 -3.01 9.70 1.71
CA MET A 46 -4.44 9.56 1.97
C MET A 46 -4.68 9.56 3.48
N VAL A 47 -5.68 10.31 3.92
CA VAL A 47 -6.10 10.31 5.32
C VAL A 47 -7.35 9.46 5.42
N LEU A 48 -7.29 8.38 6.20
CA LEU A 48 -8.36 7.42 6.41
C LEU A 48 -8.72 7.42 7.91
N PRO A 49 -9.53 8.38 8.39
CA PRO A 49 -9.80 8.54 9.81
C PRO A 49 -10.45 7.31 10.45
N ASN A 50 -11.20 6.55 9.66
CA ASN A 50 -11.88 5.33 10.09
C ASN A 50 -10.91 4.17 10.37
N LEU A 51 -9.67 4.27 9.91
CA LEU A 51 -8.58 3.36 10.20
C LEU A 51 -7.55 3.96 11.18
N ALA A 52 -7.82 5.10 11.81
CA ALA A 52 -6.95 5.64 12.84
C ALA A 52 -6.94 4.76 14.12
N GLY A 53 -5.88 4.87 14.92
CA GLY A 53 -5.75 4.18 16.21
C GLY A 53 -4.95 2.87 16.20
N PHE A 54 -4.43 2.45 15.05
CA PHE A 54 -3.39 1.43 14.98
C PHE A 54 -2.02 1.98 15.38
N ARG A 55 -1.06 1.10 15.68
CA ARG A 55 0.32 1.50 15.92
C ARG A 55 0.92 2.11 14.64
N ASP A 56 1.76 3.13 14.81
CA ASP A 56 2.60 3.65 13.73
C ASP A 56 3.39 2.51 13.07
N ASP A 57 3.64 2.67 11.77
CA ASP A 57 4.36 1.73 10.91
C ASP A 57 3.75 0.33 10.74
N LEU A 58 2.56 0.07 11.30
CA LEU A 58 1.95 -1.27 11.26
C LEU A 58 1.69 -1.79 9.84
N PHE A 59 1.40 -0.89 8.90
CA PHE A 59 1.02 -1.24 7.53
C PHE A 59 2.18 -1.17 6.53
N ASN A 60 3.35 -0.72 6.95
CA ASN A 60 4.45 -0.41 6.05
C ASN A 60 4.96 -1.68 5.37
N ASN A 61 5.15 -1.63 4.06
CA ASN A 61 5.68 -2.69 3.19
C ASN A 61 4.82 -3.95 3.01
N GLU A 62 3.99 -4.31 3.99
CA GLU A 62 3.15 -5.53 3.95
C GLU A 62 1.74 -5.27 3.42
N PHE A 63 1.30 -4.02 3.38
CA PHE A 63 -0.02 -3.65 2.89
C PHE A 63 0.05 -2.78 1.64
N TYR A 64 -1.03 -2.86 0.87
CA TYR A 64 -1.24 -2.12 -0.35
C TYR A 64 -2.61 -1.44 -0.28
N ILE A 65 -2.77 -0.35 -1.02
CA ILE A 65 -4.01 0.41 -1.12
C ILE A 65 -4.50 0.34 -2.55
N GLU A 66 -5.77 -0.02 -2.72
CA GLU A 66 -6.51 0.05 -3.97
C GLU A 66 -7.57 1.15 -3.87
N VAL A 67 -7.69 2.01 -4.89
CA VAL A 67 -8.82 2.94 -4.98
C VAL A 67 -10.00 2.22 -5.62
N ILE A 68 -11.05 1.98 -4.86
CA ILE A 68 -12.25 1.28 -5.33
C ILE A 68 -13.17 2.26 -6.08
N HIS A 69 -13.27 3.48 -5.58
CA HIS A 69 -14.18 4.48 -6.14
C HIS A 69 -13.59 5.88 -6.02
N ASN A 70 -13.43 6.53 -7.16
CA ASN A 70 -13.11 7.94 -7.27
C ASN A 70 -14.42 8.72 -7.32
N PHE A 71 -14.71 9.45 -6.25
CA PHE A 71 -15.97 10.16 -6.08
C PHE A 71 -16.12 11.30 -7.10
N ASN A 72 -15.02 11.96 -7.45
CA ASN A 72 -15.02 13.14 -8.31
C ASN A 72 -15.03 12.79 -9.80
N ASN A 73 -14.52 11.61 -10.18
CA ASN A 73 -14.47 11.16 -11.56
C ASN A 73 -14.52 9.63 -11.70
N VAL A 74 -15.72 9.07 -11.52
CA VAL A 74 -15.99 7.63 -11.56
C VAL A 74 -15.56 6.99 -12.89
N GLY A 75 -14.88 5.84 -12.82
CA GLY A 75 -14.41 5.08 -13.98
C GLY A 75 -13.10 5.58 -14.59
N PHE A 76 -12.47 6.60 -13.99
CA PHE A 76 -11.19 7.14 -14.40
C PHE A 76 -10.12 6.89 -13.33
N PRO A 77 -8.82 6.96 -13.69
CA PRO A 77 -7.74 6.91 -12.71
C PRO A 77 -8.00 7.88 -11.54
N PRO A 78 -7.66 7.49 -10.29
CA PRO A 78 -6.84 6.34 -9.93
C PRO A 78 -7.61 5.05 -9.60
N GLU A 79 -8.88 4.88 -10.01
CA GLU A 79 -9.64 3.66 -9.73
C GLU A 79 -8.94 2.38 -10.22
N SER A 80 -9.06 1.30 -9.43
CA SER A 80 -8.43 -0.02 -9.65
C SER A 80 -6.91 -0.04 -9.63
N GLU A 81 -6.25 1.08 -9.33
CA GLU A 81 -4.81 1.09 -9.12
C GLU A 81 -4.45 0.62 -7.73
N ILE A 82 -3.45 -0.25 -7.64
CA ILE A 82 -2.93 -0.78 -6.39
C ILE A 82 -1.54 -0.18 -6.13
N ARG A 83 -1.31 0.35 -4.92
CA ARG A 83 -0.03 0.95 -4.50
C ARG A 83 0.41 0.45 -3.14
N GLN A 84 1.70 0.16 -3.00
CA GLN A 84 2.27 -0.30 -1.74
C GLN A 84 2.30 0.85 -0.72
N VAL A 85 1.94 0.56 0.52
CA VAL A 85 2.07 1.48 1.65
C VAL A 85 3.53 1.55 2.08
N THR A 86 4.07 2.76 2.13
CA THR A 86 5.45 3.03 2.55
C THR A 86 5.52 3.58 3.97
N ASP A 87 4.46 4.26 4.44
CA ASP A 87 4.39 4.84 5.78
C ASP A 87 2.94 4.90 6.29
N TYR A 88 2.77 4.83 7.61
CA TYR A 88 1.49 4.94 8.28
C TYR A 88 1.62 5.60 9.65
N VAL A 89 0.79 6.63 9.87
CA VAL A 89 0.68 7.37 11.13
C VAL A 89 -0.66 7.06 11.81
N GLY A 90 -0.56 6.36 12.94
CA GLY A 90 -1.67 5.85 13.74
C GLY A 90 -2.55 6.92 14.37
N ALA A 91 -1.95 8.06 14.74
CA ALA A 91 -2.67 9.15 15.39
C ALA A 91 -3.76 9.78 14.51
N THR A 92 -3.56 9.77 13.20
CA THR A 92 -4.44 10.43 12.22
C THR A 92 -5.06 9.44 11.23
N GLY A 93 -4.54 8.21 11.13
CA GLY A 93 -4.91 7.29 10.06
C GLY A 93 -4.34 7.72 8.71
N THR A 94 -3.17 8.39 8.70
CA THR A 94 -2.53 8.84 7.45
C THR A 94 -1.72 7.71 6.85
N PHE A 95 -2.00 7.39 5.59
CA PHE A 95 -1.23 6.46 4.79
C PHE A 95 -0.41 7.22 3.76
N THR A 96 0.86 6.85 3.64
CA THR A 96 1.70 7.23 2.49
C THR A 96 1.97 5.99 1.66
N CYS A 97 1.82 6.10 0.35
CA CYS A 97 2.05 5.02 -0.59
C CYS A 97 2.85 5.47 -1.80
N ASN A 98 3.25 4.50 -2.63
CA ASN A 98 3.77 4.79 -3.97
C ASN A 98 2.75 5.60 -4.78
N ALA A 99 3.23 6.48 -5.65
CA ALA A 99 2.38 7.43 -6.36
C ALA A 99 1.37 6.77 -7.31
N PHE A 100 0.10 7.16 -7.20
CA PHE A 100 -0.95 6.87 -8.19
C PHE A 100 -0.74 7.67 -9.48
N THR A 101 -1.37 7.24 -10.58
CA THR A 101 -1.28 8.01 -11.85
C THR A 101 -2.14 9.27 -11.87
N ALA A 102 -3.09 9.39 -10.93
CA ALA A 102 -3.94 10.56 -10.70
C ALA A 102 -4.13 10.81 -9.20
N ASN A 103 -4.71 11.96 -8.86
CA ASN A 103 -4.94 12.33 -7.47
C ASN A 103 -6.04 11.45 -6.85
N VAL A 104 -5.81 11.02 -5.62
CA VAL A 104 -6.84 10.58 -4.69
C VAL A 104 -7.34 11.81 -3.94
N GLU A 105 -8.66 11.93 -3.83
CA GLU A 105 -9.33 13.13 -3.35
C GLU A 105 -10.27 12.83 -2.18
N ALA A 106 -10.86 13.89 -1.62
CA ALA A 106 -11.79 13.79 -0.51
C ALA A 106 -12.99 12.90 -0.87
N ASN A 107 -13.40 12.04 0.07
CA ASN A 107 -14.50 11.08 -0.05
C ASN A 107 -14.28 9.88 -0.99
N ASP A 108 -13.10 9.73 -1.58
CA ASP A 108 -12.76 8.51 -2.32
C ASP A 108 -12.83 7.27 -1.40
N LEU A 109 -13.23 6.13 -1.98
CA LEU A 109 -13.29 4.85 -1.28
C LEU A 109 -12.07 4.02 -1.63
N VAL A 110 -11.40 3.51 -0.62
CA VAL A 110 -10.19 2.73 -0.78
C VAL A 110 -10.28 1.39 -0.04
N CYS A 111 -9.54 0.40 -0.53
CA CYS A 111 -9.32 -0.88 0.11
C CYS A 111 -7.87 -0.98 0.54
N VAL A 112 -7.61 -1.27 1.81
CA VAL A 112 -6.28 -1.61 2.32
C VAL A 112 -6.18 -3.14 2.36
N ILE A 113 -5.24 -3.71 1.62
CA ILE A 113 -5.12 -5.16 1.37
C ILE A 113 -3.74 -5.63 1.80
N HIS A 114 -3.68 -6.71 2.59
CA HIS A 114 -2.45 -7.37 2.96
C HIS A 114 -1.83 -8.09 1.76
N HIS A 115 -0.50 -8.09 1.67
CA HIS A 115 0.26 -8.69 0.58
C HIS A 115 -0.11 -10.16 0.31
N SER A 116 -0.51 -10.93 1.34
CA SER A 116 -0.93 -12.32 1.16
C SER A 116 -2.16 -12.52 0.27
N LEU A 117 -3.00 -11.49 0.10
CA LEU A 117 -4.17 -11.53 -0.78
C LEU A 117 -3.86 -11.03 -2.19
N ILE A 118 -2.81 -10.22 -2.34
CA ILE A 118 -2.35 -9.74 -3.63
C ILE A 118 -1.45 -10.82 -4.20
N THR A 119 -2.00 -11.59 -5.14
CA THR A 119 -1.29 -12.75 -5.71
C THR A 119 0.07 -12.32 -6.27
N PRO A 120 1.21 -12.80 -5.72
CA PRO A 120 2.56 -12.41 -6.14
C PRO A 120 2.94 -12.84 -7.57
N GLY A 121 2.05 -13.56 -8.28
CA GLY A 121 2.28 -14.05 -9.64
C GLY A 121 2.56 -12.95 -10.67
N LEU A 122 1.94 -11.77 -10.54
CA LEU A 122 2.16 -10.64 -11.47
C LEU A 122 3.53 -9.97 -11.32
N GLN A 123 4.07 -9.89 -10.10
CA GLN A 123 5.41 -9.32 -9.87
C GLN A 123 6.53 -10.25 -10.34
N VAL A 124 6.36 -11.56 -10.16
CA VAL A 124 7.29 -12.58 -10.71
C VAL A 124 7.31 -12.51 -12.23
N LEU A 125 6.14 -12.38 -12.87
CA LEU A 125 6.06 -12.24 -14.33
C LEU A 125 6.74 -10.96 -14.82
N SER A 126 6.54 -9.79 -14.20
CA SER A 126 7.19 -8.55 -14.64
C SER A 126 8.73 -8.61 -14.52
N THR A 127 9.23 -9.22 -13.44
CA THR A 127 10.67 -9.37 -13.19
C THR A 127 11.30 -10.28 -14.25
N ILE A 128 10.65 -11.41 -14.55
CA ILE A 128 11.09 -12.34 -15.59
C ILE A 128 11.03 -11.69 -16.98
N THR A 129 9.93 -10.98 -17.30
CA THR A 129 9.78 -10.28 -18.58
C THR A 129 10.86 -9.22 -18.78
N ASN A 130 11.17 -8.41 -17.77
CA ASN A 130 12.23 -7.41 -17.85
C ASN A 130 13.62 -8.05 -18.02
N ALA A 131 13.91 -9.13 -17.30
CA ALA A 131 15.15 -9.87 -17.44
C ALA A 131 15.31 -10.44 -18.86
N ILE A 132 14.24 -11.00 -19.44
CA ILE A 132 14.23 -11.50 -20.82
C ILE A 132 14.50 -10.37 -21.82
N PHE A 133 13.81 -9.23 -21.71
CA PHE A 133 14.02 -8.10 -22.61
C PHE A 133 15.46 -7.56 -22.53
N ASN A 134 16.04 -7.50 -21.34
CA ASN A 134 17.44 -7.10 -21.18
C ASN A 134 18.41 -8.07 -21.87
N ILE A 135 18.16 -9.38 -21.77
CA ILE A 135 18.98 -10.40 -22.44
C ILE A 135 18.81 -10.33 -23.97
N VAL A 136 17.57 -10.21 -24.46
CA VAL A 136 17.30 -10.09 -25.91
C VAL A 136 17.98 -8.85 -26.49
N ASN A 137 17.88 -7.70 -25.82
CA ASN A 137 18.56 -6.48 -26.23
C ASN A 137 20.09 -6.66 -26.24
N ALA A 138 20.65 -7.31 -25.23
CA ALA A 138 22.08 -7.59 -25.18
C ALA A 138 22.53 -8.50 -26.35
N MET A 139 21.77 -9.58 -26.65
CA MET A 139 22.06 -10.46 -27.78
C MET A 139 22.02 -9.75 -29.14
N LEU A 140 21.06 -8.84 -29.32
CA LEU A 140 20.96 -8.04 -30.54
C LEU A 140 22.22 -7.17 -30.71
N VAL A 141 22.62 -6.47 -29.64
CA VAL A 141 23.82 -5.61 -29.62
C VAL A 141 25.10 -6.42 -29.85
N THR A 142 25.23 -7.61 -29.28
CA THR A 142 26.39 -8.47 -29.52
C THR A 142 26.49 -8.94 -30.97
N THR A 143 25.34 -9.17 -31.61
CA THR A 143 25.27 -9.64 -33.01
C THR A 143 25.62 -8.53 -34.00
N GLU A 144 25.20 -7.29 -33.73
CA GLU A 144 25.42 -6.15 -34.63
C GLU A 144 26.77 -5.43 -34.42
N THR A 145 27.27 -5.43 -33.19
CA THR A 145 28.40 -4.56 -32.78
C THR A 145 29.60 -5.33 -32.24
N GLY A 146 29.51 -6.67 -32.12
CA GLY A 146 30.57 -7.49 -31.53
C GLY A 146 30.72 -7.33 -30.01
N GLY A 147 29.65 -6.91 -29.31
CA GLY A 147 29.63 -6.82 -27.84
C GLY A 147 29.75 -8.17 -27.13
N THR A 148 30.00 -8.16 -25.82
CA THR A 148 30.13 -9.37 -25.00
C THR A 148 28.91 -9.53 -24.08
N LEU A 149 28.25 -10.70 -24.15
CA LEU A 149 27.18 -11.06 -23.22
C LEU A 149 27.78 -11.78 -22.00
N THR A 150 27.83 -11.10 -20.86
CA THR A 150 28.29 -11.70 -19.60
C THR A 150 27.08 -12.25 -18.84
N THR A 151 27.00 -13.57 -18.67
CA THR A 151 26.05 -14.17 -17.71
C THR A 151 26.80 -14.88 -16.59
N THR A 152 26.15 -15.04 -15.44
CA THR A 152 26.73 -15.75 -14.29
C THR A 152 26.15 -17.16 -14.26
N GLY A 153 26.88 -18.13 -14.82
CA GLY A 153 26.53 -19.55 -14.84
C GLY A 153 27.68 -20.40 -15.35
N ALA A 154 27.83 -21.62 -14.82
CA ALA A 154 28.99 -22.49 -15.10
C ALA A 154 28.97 -23.17 -16.48
N LEU A 155 27.87 -23.06 -17.23
CA LEU A 155 27.69 -23.63 -18.56
C LEU A 155 26.98 -22.58 -19.43
N GLN A 156 27.67 -22.10 -20.46
CA GLN A 156 27.09 -21.15 -21.40
C GLN A 156 27.54 -21.51 -22.81
N ASP A 157 26.74 -22.31 -23.50
CA ASP A 157 26.98 -22.66 -24.90
C ASP A 157 26.38 -21.57 -25.79
N LEU A 158 27.24 -20.72 -26.35
CA LEU A 158 26.88 -19.69 -27.33
C LEU A 158 27.15 -20.23 -28.73
N TYR A 159 26.11 -20.67 -29.43
CA TYR A 159 26.21 -21.10 -30.84
C TYR A 159 25.98 -19.89 -31.75
N ILE A 160 27.04 -19.39 -32.39
CA ILE A 160 26.97 -18.39 -33.46
C ILE A 160 27.21 -19.12 -34.77
N ASN A 161 26.26 -19.01 -35.70
CA ASN A 161 26.33 -19.65 -37.02
C ASN A 161 27.17 -18.81 -38.00
#